data_AF-M0A7R5-F1
#
_entry.id   AF-M0A7R5-F1
#
_cell.length_a   1.000
_cell.length_b   1.000
_cell.length_c   1.000
_cell.angle_alpha   90.00
_cell.angle_beta   90.00
_cell.angle_gamma   90.00
#
_symmetry.space_group_name_H-M   'P 1'
#
loop_
_entity.id
_entity.type
_entity.pdbx_description
1 polymer ?
#
loop_
_entity_poly.entity_id
_entity_poly.type
_entity_poly.pdbx_seq_one_letter_code
_entity_poly.pdbx_strand_id
1 'polypeptide(L)'
;MTKRASNHDRDGSATGAHDIVGRTRTLHVGQDRPIRISTGHRILHHDGKCARPHGHNYEVSVTVKGTLTEEGWVADKGDITAVIDEWDHKFLLQADDPLVEAFETAGDEDGIVVLEHPPTAEVMSVLLEEKLLAELGENVTDVAVRVNETHELCGGSHL
;
A
#
# COMPACT_ATOMS: atom_id res chain seq x y z
N MET A 1 -65.71 -28.44 -24.69
CA MET A 1 -64.69 -28.19 -23.64
C MET A 1 -63.35 -28.71 -24.13
N THR A 2 -62.59 -27.89 -24.83
CA THR A 2 -61.17 -28.16 -25.14
C THR A 2 -60.45 -26.83 -25.08
N LYS A 3 -59.50 -26.76 -24.14
CA LYS A 3 -58.79 -25.54 -23.72
C LYS A 3 -57.79 -25.08 -24.78
N ARG A 4 -57.58 -23.77 -24.74
CA ARG A 4 -56.70 -22.92 -25.53
C ARG A 4 -55.21 -23.27 -25.41
N ALA A 5 -54.52 -23.03 -26.52
CA ALA A 5 -53.22 -22.38 -26.70
C ALA A 5 -51.99 -22.89 -25.92
N SER A 6 -50.99 -23.36 -26.68
CA SER A 6 -49.58 -23.10 -26.38
C SER A 6 -49.00 -22.27 -27.53
N ASN A 7 -48.81 -20.99 -27.29
CA ASN A 7 -48.08 -20.08 -28.15
C ASN A 7 -46.79 -19.69 -27.42
N HIS A 8 -45.73 -19.49 -28.21
CA HIS A 8 -44.46 -18.88 -27.87
C HIS A 8 -43.43 -19.73 -27.12
N ASP A 9 -42.59 -20.38 -27.92
CA ASP A 9 -41.15 -20.40 -27.70
C ASP A 9 -40.68 -18.98 -27.39
N ARG A 10 -40.36 -18.71 -26.13
CA ARG A 10 -39.51 -17.58 -25.76
C ARG A 10 -38.10 -18.14 -25.67
N ASP A 11 -37.40 -18.06 -26.80
CA ASP A 11 -35.94 -18.00 -26.80
C ASP A 11 -35.56 -16.69 -26.08
N GLY A 12 -35.39 -16.81 -24.77
CA GLY A 12 -34.89 -15.75 -23.92
C GLY A 12 -33.41 -15.63 -24.17
N SER A 13 -33.03 -14.89 -25.23
CA SER A 13 -31.67 -14.43 -25.42
C SER A 13 -31.27 -13.61 -24.18
N ALA A 14 -30.55 -14.24 -23.26
CA ALA A 14 -29.89 -13.58 -22.14
C ALA A 14 -28.77 -12.72 -22.73
N THR A 15 -29.12 -11.51 -23.15
CA THR A 15 -28.18 -10.51 -23.61
C THR A 15 -27.34 -10.04 -22.42
N GLY A 16 -26.17 -10.64 -22.27
CA GLY A 16 -24.95 -10.05 -21.73
C GLY A 16 -25.06 -9.25 -20.45
N ALA A 17 -25.19 -9.94 -19.30
CA ALA A 17 -24.46 -9.47 -18.13
C ALA A 17 -22.98 -9.60 -18.49
N HIS A 18 -22.39 -8.51 -18.96
CA HIS A 18 -20.96 -8.44 -19.24
C HIS A 18 -20.21 -8.88 -17.99
N ASP A 19 -19.62 -10.07 -18.02
CA ASP A 19 -18.81 -10.56 -16.91
C ASP A 19 -17.72 -9.53 -16.63
N ILE A 20 -17.80 -8.92 -15.45
CA ILE A 20 -16.91 -7.85 -15.00
C ILE A 20 -15.71 -8.43 -14.27
N VAL A 21 -15.82 -9.67 -13.77
CA VAL A 21 -14.74 -10.38 -13.07
C VAL A 21 -13.59 -10.61 -14.04
N GLY A 22 -12.36 -10.51 -13.55
CA GLY A 22 -11.15 -10.68 -14.37
C GLY A 22 -10.79 -9.47 -15.23
N ARG A 23 -11.60 -8.40 -15.27
CA ARG A 23 -11.23 -7.18 -15.99
C ARG A 23 -10.16 -6.39 -15.24
N THR A 24 -9.10 -6.00 -15.93
CA THR A 24 -8.02 -5.19 -15.36
C THR A 24 -8.49 -3.79 -15.00
N ARG A 25 -8.15 -3.32 -13.80
CA ARG A 25 -8.36 -1.95 -13.34
C ARG A 25 -7.12 -1.47 -12.59
N THR A 26 -6.97 -0.15 -12.56
CA THR A 26 -5.97 0.53 -11.73
C THR A 26 -6.72 1.29 -10.65
N LEU A 27 -6.40 0.98 -9.40
CA LEU A 27 -6.90 1.64 -8.21
C LEU A 27 -5.84 2.61 -7.70
N HIS A 28 -6.24 3.86 -7.44
CA HIS A 28 -5.37 4.86 -6.82
C HIS A 28 -5.88 5.17 -5.41
N VAL A 29 -5.03 4.92 -4.42
CA VAL A 29 -5.30 5.21 -3.00
C VAL A 29 -4.38 6.35 -2.57
N GLY A 30 -4.96 7.42 -2.05
CA GLY A 30 -4.19 8.55 -1.55
C GLY A 30 -3.64 9.52 -2.61
N GLN A 31 -4.04 9.41 -3.88
CA GLN A 31 -3.53 10.30 -4.94
C GLN A 31 -3.84 11.78 -4.70
N ASP A 32 -5.10 12.12 -4.44
CA ASP A 32 -5.51 13.51 -4.18
C ASP A 32 -5.43 13.89 -2.70
N ARG A 33 -5.56 12.88 -1.82
CA ARG A 33 -5.50 13.04 -0.36
C ARG A 33 -4.65 11.92 0.23
N PRO A 34 -3.32 12.10 0.30
CA PRO A 34 -2.40 11.07 0.77
C PRO A 34 -2.73 10.57 2.18
N ILE A 35 -2.36 9.32 2.41
CA ILE A 35 -2.33 8.74 3.76
C ILE A 35 -1.14 9.38 4.48
N ARG A 36 -1.35 9.81 5.72
CA ARG A 36 -0.32 10.50 6.50
C ARG A 36 0.12 9.64 7.66
N ILE A 37 1.43 9.45 7.78
CA ILE A 37 2.07 8.78 8.91
C ILE A 37 3.09 9.72 9.55
N SER A 38 3.20 9.68 10.88
CA SER A 38 4.14 10.47 11.68
C SER A 38 5.26 9.55 12.15
N THR A 39 6.43 9.68 11.53
CA THR A 39 7.50 8.68 11.67
C THR A 39 8.82 9.35 11.98
N GLY A 40 9.50 8.85 13.01
CA GLY A 40 10.88 9.22 13.32
C GLY A 40 11.87 8.41 12.49
N HIS A 41 13.04 8.96 12.17
CA HIS A 41 14.13 8.20 11.56
C HIS A 41 15.48 8.93 11.71
N ARG A 42 16.54 8.27 11.23
CA ARG A 42 17.80 8.91 10.86
C ARG A 42 18.52 8.11 9.78
N ILE A 43 19.40 8.76 9.03
CA ILE A 43 20.27 8.12 8.05
C ILE A 43 21.66 7.96 8.67
N LEU A 44 21.96 6.80 9.25
CA LEU A 44 23.12 6.55 10.12
C LEU A 44 24.46 7.06 9.56
N HIS A 45 24.70 6.90 8.26
CA HIS A 45 25.97 7.22 7.59
C HIS A 45 25.94 8.53 6.78
N HIS A 46 25.01 9.45 7.08
CA HIS A 46 24.89 10.72 6.37
C HIS A 46 25.77 11.82 7.00
N ASP A 47 26.49 12.61 6.19
CA ASP A 47 27.41 13.65 6.70
C ASP A 47 26.69 14.90 7.29
N GLY A 48 25.42 15.10 6.93
CA GLY A 48 24.60 16.24 7.32
C GLY A 48 23.59 15.97 8.45
N LYS A 49 22.66 16.91 8.63
CA LYS A 49 21.65 16.88 9.72
C LYS A 49 20.80 15.60 9.78
N CYS A 50 20.61 14.91 8.66
CA CYS A 50 19.79 13.70 8.56
C CYS A 50 20.39 12.49 9.31
N ALA A 51 21.67 12.52 9.72
CA ALA A 51 22.24 11.49 10.60
C ALA A 51 21.83 11.62 12.07
N ARG A 52 21.19 12.74 12.46
CA ARG A 52 20.64 12.93 13.80
C ARG A 52 19.20 12.38 13.83
N PRO A 53 18.74 11.84 14.98
CA PRO A 53 17.33 11.53 15.17
C PRO A 53 16.44 12.74 14.85
N HIS A 54 15.46 12.53 13.98
CA HIS A 54 14.44 13.51 13.60
C HIS A 54 13.19 12.77 13.11
N GLY A 55 12.24 13.47 12.49
CA GLY A 55 11.04 12.83 11.97
C GLY A 55 10.28 13.70 10.99
N HIS A 56 9.35 13.07 10.29
CA HIS A 56 8.56 13.65 9.23
C HIS A 56 7.10 13.22 9.33
N ASN A 57 6.22 14.07 8.81
CA ASN A 57 4.86 13.68 8.47
C ASN A 57 4.88 13.22 7.02
N TYR A 58 5.13 11.93 6.81
CA TYR A 58 5.20 11.37 5.47
C TYR A 58 3.82 11.35 4.83
N GLU A 59 3.79 11.57 3.52
CA GLU A 59 2.58 11.40 2.70
C GLU A 59 2.77 10.20 1.78
N VAL A 60 1.91 9.19 1.94
CA VAL A 60 1.95 7.93 1.19
C VAL A 60 0.76 7.86 0.23
N SER A 61 1.05 7.50 -1.02
CA SER A 61 0.03 7.16 -2.02
C SER A 61 0.40 5.86 -2.71
N VAL A 62 -0.61 5.06 -3.05
CA VAL A 62 -0.47 3.71 -3.60
C VAL A 62 -1.27 3.63 -4.89
N THR A 63 -0.65 3.07 -5.93
CA THR A 63 -1.34 2.65 -7.15
C THR A 63 -1.29 1.14 -7.24
N VAL A 64 -2.45 0.50 -7.36
CA VAL A 64 -2.58 -0.96 -7.45
C VAL A 64 -3.20 -1.30 -8.80
N LYS A 65 -2.57 -2.21 -9.54
CA LYS A 65 -3.11 -2.76 -10.79
C LYS A 65 -3.40 -4.23 -10.61
N GLY A 66 -4.58 -4.64 -11.04
CA GLY A 66 -5.02 -6.03 -10.93
C GLY A 66 -6.37 -6.22 -11.61
N THR A 67 -6.98 -7.38 -11.40
CA THR A 67 -8.28 -7.71 -11.96
C THR A 67 -9.39 -7.64 -10.91
N LEU A 68 -10.60 -7.28 -11.34
CA LEU A 68 -11.79 -7.32 -10.47
C LEU A 68 -12.06 -8.74 -9.98
N THR A 69 -12.23 -8.90 -8.67
CA THR A 69 -12.66 -10.14 -8.02
C THR A 69 -14.18 -10.32 -8.14
N GLU A 70 -14.71 -11.41 -7.58
CA GLU A 70 -16.17 -11.65 -7.50
C GLU A 70 -16.88 -10.58 -6.65
N GLU A 71 -16.18 -10.02 -5.67
CA GLU A 71 -16.64 -8.92 -4.82
C GLU A 71 -16.62 -7.55 -5.53
N GLY A 72 -16.00 -7.46 -6.72
CA GLY A 72 -16.08 -6.30 -7.58
C GLY A 72 -15.02 -5.21 -7.32
N TRP A 73 -13.92 -5.53 -6.65
CA TRP A 73 -12.78 -4.63 -6.44
C TRP A 73 -11.45 -5.26 -6.85
N VAL A 74 -10.40 -4.44 -6.96
CA VAL A 74 -9.02 -4.91 -7.18
C VAL A 74 -8.37 -5.25 -5.84
N ALA A 75 -8.55 -4.40 -4.84
CA ALA A 75 -8.01 -4.55 -3.49
C ALA A 75 -8.93 -3.80 -2.51
N ASP A 76 -9.01 -4.27 -1.26
CA ASP A 76 -9.66 -3.52 -0.20
C ASP A 76 -8.75 -2.36 0.25
N LYS A 77 -9.34 -1.18 0.46
CA LYS A 77 -8.58 0.00 0.92
C LYS A 77 -8.08 -0.19 2.37
N GLY A 78 -8.83 -0.91 3.19
CA GLY A 78 -8.52 -1.25 4.57
C GLY A 78 -7.21 -2.03 4.68
N ASP A 79 -7.02 -3.03 3.84
CA ASP A 79 -5.79 -3.84 3.79
C ASP A 79 -4.56 -2.98 3.44
N ILE A 80 -4.72 -2.08 2.45
CA ILE A 80 -3.67 -1.13 2.07
C ILE A 80 -3.33 -0.18 3.23
N THR A 81 -4.35 0.37 3.91
CA THR A 81 -4.12 1.26 5.05
C THR A 81 -3.52 0.54 6.24
N ALA A 82 -3.90 -0.72 6.50
CA ALA A 82 -3.36 -1.51 7.59
C ALA A 82 -1.85 -1.70 7.46
N VAL A 83 -1.36 -2.01 6.25
CA VAL A 83 0.08 -2.14 5.97
C VAL A 83 0.82 -0.81 6.19
N ILE A 84 0.24 0.31 5.78
CA ILE A 84 0.85 1.64 5.95
C ILE A 84 0.87 2.06 7.43
N ASP A 85 -0.20 1.78 8.16
CA ASP A 85 -0.36 2.14 9.58
C ASP A 85 0.67 1.44 10.48
N GLU A 86 1.27 0.32 10.04
CA GLU A 86 2.38 -0.31 10.76
C GLU A 86 3.62 0.59 10.90
N TRP A 87 3.74 1.61 10.05
CA TRP A 87 4.86 2.55 10.03
C TRP A 87 4.51 3.88 10.75
N ASP A 88 3.24 4.06 11.14
CA ASP A 88 2.78 5.24 11.87
C ASP A 88 3.21 5.19 13.34
N HIS A 89 3.60 6.35 13.88
CA HIS A 89 4.13 6.49 15.24
C HIS A 89 5.32 5.56 15.54
N LYS A 90 6.09 5.18 14.51
CA LYS A 90 7.32 4.38 14.66
C LYS A 90 8.57 5.21 14.46
N PHE A 91 9.68 4.72 14.98
CA PHE A 91 11.03 5.18 14.62
C PHE A 91 11.71 4.17 13.69
N LEU A 92 12.02 4.56 12.46
CA LEU A 92 12.69 3.70 11.48
C LEU A 92 14.20 3.73 11.69
N LEU A 93 14.81 2.56 11.81
CA LEU A 93 16.24 2.39 12.03
C LEU A 93 16.81 1.39 11.03
N GLN A 94 18.05 1.63 10.60
CA GLN A 94 18.83 0.59 9.91
C GLN A 94 19.27 -0.47 10.93
N ALA A 95 19.38 -1.74 10.53
CA ALA A 95 19.66 -2.87 11.43
C ALA A 95 20.95 -2.75 12.27
N ASP A 96 21.95 -2.04 11.78
CA ASP A 96 23.23 -1.79 12.46
C ASP A 96 23.25 -0.47 13.26
N ASP A 97 22.12 0.21 13.36
CA ASP A 97 22.00 1.45 14.10
C ASP A 97 22.02 1.19 15.61
N PRO A 98 22.94 1.82 16.38
CA PRO A 98 23.03 1.58 17.84
C PRO A 98 21.78 2.05 18.61
N LEU A 99 20.87 2.78 17.99
CA LEU A 99 19.58 3.08 18.61
C LEU A 99 18.68 1.85 18.70
N VAL A 100 18.87 0.81 17.88
CA VAL A 100 18.09 -0.43 17.99
C VAL A 100 18.24 -1.01 19.40
N GLU A 101 19.49 -1.24 19.83
CA GLU A 101 19.80 -1.71 21.19
C GLU A 101 19.33 -0.71 22.27
N ALA A 102 19.35 0.59 21.98
CA ALA A 102 18.91 1.62 22.93
C ALA A 102 17.39 1.56 23.18
N PHE A 103 16.58 1.36 22.14
CA PHE A 103 15.13 1.17 22.27
C PHE A 103 14.80 -0.14 22.98
N GLU A 104 15.48 -1.24 22.63
CA GLU A 104 15.33 -2.53 23.32
C GLU A 104 15.67 -2.42 24.82
N THR A 105 16.76 -1.72 25.16
CA THR A 105 17.17 -1.50 26.56
C THR A 105 16.15 -0.66 27.33
N ALA A 106 15.44 0.24 26.65
CA ALA A 106 14.39 1.07 27.24
C ALA A 106 13.06 0.31 27.43
N GLY A 107 12.88 -0.85 26.77
CA GLY A 107 11.61 -1.56 26.70
C GLY A 107 10.61 -0.94 25.72
N ASP A 108 11.12 -0.21 24.72
CA ASP A 108 10.35 0.47 23.68
C ASP A 108 10.57 -0.20 22.30
N GLU A 109 10.90 -1.49 22.26
CA GLU A 109 11.18 -2.23 21.01
C GLU A 109 9.99 -2.29 20.05
N ASP A 110 8.76 -2.17 20.56
CA ASP A 110 7.56 -2.07 19.74
C ASP A 110 7.40 -0.68 19.09
N GLY A 111 8.17 0.32 19.53
CA GLY A 111 8.22 1.68 19.00
C GLY A 111 9.06 1.84 17.73
N ILE A 112 9.79 0.80 17.29
CA ILE A 112 10.69 0.88 16.15
C ILE A 112 10.30 -0.06 15.01
N VAL A 113 10.73 0.29 13.79
CA VAL A 113 10.79 -0.64 12.66
C VAL A 113 12.23 -0.69 12.19
N VAL A 114 12.79 -1.89 12.19
CA VAL A 114 14.18 -2.13 11.79
C VAL A 114 14.23 -2.57 10.33
N LEU A 115 15.05 -1.88 9.53
CA LEU A 115 15.21 -2.10 8.10
C LEU A 115 16.64 -2.56 7.80
N GLU A 116 16.80 -3.43 6.81
CA GLU A 116 18.11 -3.86 6.30
C GLU A 116 18.83 -2.76 5.49
N HIS A 117 18.15 -1.64 5.25
CA HIS A 117 18.60 -0.52 4.43
C HIS A 117 18.37 0.82 5.13
N PRO A 118 19.08 1.89 4.76
CA PRO A 118 18.84 3.21 5.34
C PRO A 118 17.38 3.65 5.15
N PRO A 119 16.71 4.22 6.17
CA PRO A 119 15.28 4.57 6.11
C PRO A 119 15.04 5.86 5.31
N THR A 120 15.36 5.86 4.02
CA THR A 120 15.05 6.96 3.09
C THR A 120 13.66 6.79 2.48
N ALA A 121 13.08 7.88 1.94
CA ALA A 121 11.80 7.80 1.24
C ALA A 121 11.81 6.79 0.06
N GLU A 122 12.93 6.66 -0.64
CA GLU A 122 13.10 5.67 -1.72
C GLU A 122 13.06 4.23 -1.19
N VAL A 123 13.82 3.93 -0.13
CA VAL A 123 13.80 2.59 0.49
C VAL A 123 12.41 2.28 1.06
N MET A 124 11.79 3.24 1.75
CA MET A 124 10.42 3.09 2.26
C MET A 124 9.44 2.74 1.13
N SER A 125 9.54 3.39 -0.03
CA SER A 125 8.64 3.11 -1.15
C SER A 125 8.76 1.68 -1.67
N VAL A 126 9.98 1.16 -1.83
CA VAL A 126 10.21 -0.23 -2.26
C VAL A 126 9.68 -1.23 -1.24
N LEU A 127 9.97 -1.03 0.05
CA LEU A 127 9.54 -1.97 1.09
C LEU A 127 8.02 -1.99 1.27
N LEU A 128 7.37 -0.83 1.12
CA LEU A 128 5.91 -0.77 1.10
C LEU A 128 5.33 -1.43 -0.15
N GLU A 129 5.94 -1.28 -1.33
CA GLU A 129 5.54 -1.99 -2.56
C GLU A 129 5.60 -3.51 -2.37
N GLU A 130 6.73 -4.02 -1.88
CA GLU A 130 6.94 -5.46 -1.65
C GLU A 130 5.94 -6.01 -0.64
N LYS A 131 5.74 -5.29 0.48
CA LYS A 131 4.82 -5.72 1.53
C LYS A 131 3.37 -5.69 1.07
N LEU A 132 2.95 -4.64 0.36
CA LEU A 132 1.61 -4.57 -0.21
C LEU A 132 1.40 -5.66 -1.26
N LEU A 133 2.36 -5.92 -2.14
CA LEU A 133 2.23 -6.99 -3.13
C LEU A 133 2.11 -8.38 -2.47
N ALA A 134 2.79 -8.60 -1.34
CA ALA A 134 2.70 -9.84 -0.57
C ALA A 134 1.38 -9.99 0.20
N GLU A 135 0.82 -8.89 0.69
CA GLU A 135 -0.43 -8.88 1.48
C GLU A 135 -1.68 -8.92 0.58
N LEU A 136 -1.63 -8.28 -0.59
CA LEU A 136 -2.76 -8.21 -1.49
C LEU A 136 -2.97 -9.53 -2.26
N GLY A 137 -4.23 -9.80 -2.64
CA GLY A 137 -4.62 -11.06 -3.28
C GLY A 137 -3.95 -11.31 -4.65
N GLU A 138 -3.96 -12.58 -5.08
CA GLU A 138 -3.33 -13.06 -6.34
C GLU A 138 -3.84 -12.35 -7.62
N ASN A 139 -4.97 -11.65 -7.53
CA ASN A 139 -5.53 -10.85 -8.61
C ASN A 139 -4.79 -9.52 -8.84
N VAL A 140 -3.89 -9.12 -7.93
CA VAL A 140 -3.02 -7.95 -8.06
C VAL A 140 -1.75 -8.33 -8.82
N THR A 141 -1.42 -7.56 -9.86
CA THR A 141 -0.25 -7.81 -10.72
C THR A 141 0.89 -6.84 -10.47
N ASP A 142 0.57 -5.61 -10.06
CA ASP A 142 1.56 -4.56 -9.87
C ASP A 142 1.11 -3.61 -8.74
N VAL A 143 2.07 -3.14 -7.94
CA VAL A 143 1.89 -2.10 -6.93
C VAL A 143 2.99 -1.05 -7.14
N ALA A 144 2.63 0.23 -7.09
CA ALA A 144 3.58 1.34 -6.98
C ALA A 144 3.24 2.20 -5.77
N VAL A 145 4.25 2.57 -5.00
CA VAL A 145 4.12 3.43 -3.83
C VAL A 145 4.92 4.70 -4.04
N ARG A 146 4.35 5.82 -3.60
CA ARG A 146 5.06 7.10 -3.48
C ARG A 146 5.03 7.54 -2.04
N VAL A 147 6.20 7.93 -1.54
CA VAL A 147 6.46 8.41 -0.18
C VAL A 147 7.06 9.81 -0.28
N ASN A 148 6.34 10.81 0.19
CA ASN A 148 6.87 12.17 0.31
C ASN A 148 7.34 12.40 1.75
N GLU A 149 8.62 12.71 1.94
CA GLU A 149 9.20 13.07 3.24
C GLU A 149 8.94 14.54 3.61
N THR A 150 8.94 15.39 2.59
CA THR A 150 8.58 16.80 2.66
C THR A 150 7.84 17.17 1.36
N HIS A 151 7.33 18.40 1.24
CA HIS A 151 6.77 18.88 -0.03
C HIS A 151 7.82 18.99 -1.16
N GLU A 152 9.11 18.84 -0.86
CA GLU A 152 10.22 18.99 -1.80
C GLU A 152 10.85 17.66 -2.21
N LEU A 153 10.58 16.57 -1.49
CA LEU A 153 11.23 15.26 -1.69
C LEU A 153 10.20 14.14 -1.72
N CYS A 154 10.24 13.36 -2.80
CA CYS A 154 9.39 12.20 -3.07
C CYS A 154 10.26 11.02 -3.51
N GLY A 155 10.20 9.90 -2.80
CA GLY A 155 10.67 8.60 -3.26
C GLY A 155 9.50 7.78 -3.80
N GLY A 156 9.70 6.99 -4.85
CA GLY A 156 8.66 6.09 -5.35
C GLY A 156 8.72 5.80 -6.84
N SER A 157 7.78 4.95 -7.26
CA SER A 157 7.60 4.54 -8.65
C SER A 157 6.24 4.95 -9.22
N HIS A 158 6.03 4.71 -10.52
CA HIS A 158 4.78 4.91 -11.23
C HIS A 158 4.45 3.67 -12.05
N LEU A 159 3.16 3.31 -12.16
CA LEU A 159 2.64 2.26 -13.05
C LEU A 159 2.17 2.81 -14.40
#